data_AF-A0A1S2CPY9-F1
#
_entry.id   AF-A0A1S2CPY9-F1
#
_cell.length_a   1.000
_cell.length_b   1.000
_cell.length_c   1.000
_cell.angle_alpha   90.00
_cell.angle_beta   90.00
_cell.angle_gamma   90.00
#
_symmetry.space_group_name_H-M   'P 1'
#
loop_
_entity.id
_entity.type
_entity.pdbx_description
1 polymer ?
#
loop_
_entity_poly.entity_id
_entity_poly.type
_entity_poly.pdbx_seq_one_letter_code
_entity_poly.pdbx_strand_id
1 'polypeptide(L)'
;MNTKQVIFMHNYLTRYFSDSDDPVSPPGIKNELLLDSAVNRPFMSAGGVDAYDSIFDKAAALFHSLINNHCFHNGNKRVALLSTLVYLSENGYLLNSASDEDLFEFTRQAAAHELSEDRVNELGIISYWLMCNSRRRKNGENQLKFSDLKEILIGFDFEVSDCMGRTHDVIQNGRVVTTILQKGSKGKEDYDKQYVSKLRKKLKLTAEYGVDSYAFYGDRGFDQTLGRFMKMRDKVMRELAKI
;
A
#
# COMPACT_ATOMS: atom_id res chain seq x y z
N MET A 1 3.11 6.73 5.26
CA MET A 1 3.69 7.52 4.14
C MET A 1 4.70 8.56 4.62
N ASN A 2 5.91 8.54 4.07
CA ASN A 2 6.98 9.52 4.28
C ASN A 2 7.81 9.73 3.01
N THR A 3 8.72 10.72 2.99
CA THR A 3 9.50 11.09 1.80
C THR A 3 10.29 9.91 1.23
N LYS A 4 10.93 9.11 2.09
CA LYS A 4 11.70 7.93 1.67
C LYS A 4 10.82 6.90 0.95
N GLN A 5 9.59 6.67 1.43
CA GLN A 5 8.63 5.79 0.77
C GLN A 5 8.24 6.31 -0.62
N VAL A 6 8.01 7.62 -0.79
CA VAL A 6 7.68 8.24 -2.09
C VAL A 6 8.85 8.15 -3.07
N ILE A 7 10.08 8.43 -2.62
CA ILE A 7 11.29 8.24 -3.43
C ILE A 7 11.43 6.78 -3.86
N PHE A 8 11.18 5.85 -2.93
CA PHE A 8 11.22 4.43 -3.23
C PHE A 8 10.19 4.04 -4.30
N MET A 9 8.94 4.51 -4.18
CA MET A 9 7.91 4.27 -5.19
C MET A 9 8.30 4.82 -6.56
N HIS A 10 8.90 6.01 -6.60
CA HIS A 10 9.39 6.60 -7.84
C HIS A 10 10.50 5.77 -8.50
N ASN A 11 11.47 5.32 -7.71
CA ASN A 11 12.55 4.45 -8.19
C ASN A 11 12.01 3.08 -8.64
N TYR A 12 11.03 2.55 -7.92
CA TYR A 12 10.34 1.32 -8.30
C TYR A 12 9.63 1.48 -9.65
N LEU A 13 8.87 2.57 -9.86
CA LEU A 13 8.23 2.88 -11.15
C LEU A 13 9.24 3.03 -12.28
N THR A 14 10.38 3.69 -12.00
CA THR A 14 11.47 3.86 -12.97
C THR A 14 12.02 2.50 -13.45
N ARG A 15 12.25 1.57 -12.53
CA ARG A 15 12.70 0.21 -12.85
C ARG A 15 11.60 -0.60 -13.55
N TYR A 16 10.36 -0.49 -13.08
CA TYR A 16 9.24 -1.23 -13.62
C TYR A 16 8.94 -0.87 -15.09
N PHE A 17 9.14 0.39 -15.47
CA PHE A 17 8.91 0.90 -16.82
C PHE A 17 10.18 1.04 -17.68
N SER A 18 11.34 0.53 -17.24
CA SER A 18 12.61 0.73 -17.96
C SER A 18 12.58 0.22 -19.39
N ASP A 19 11.90 -0.90 -19.63
CA ASP A 19 11.84 -1.59 -20.91
C ASP A 19 10.50 -1.35 -21.63
N SER A 20 9.73 -0.36 -21.17
CA SER A 20 8.47 0.05 -21.81
C SER A 20 8.70 1.16 -22.85
N ASP A 21 7.74 1.34 -23.75
CA ASP A 21 7.79 2.41 -24.76
C ASP A 21 7.82 3.82 -24.13
N ASP A 22 7.29 3.98 -22.91
CA ASP A 22 7.17 5.24 -22.19
C ASP A 22 7.84 5.20 -20.79
N PRO A 23 9.19 5.12 -20.72
CA PRO A 23 9.90 5.01 -19.47
C PRO A 23 9.77 6.29 -18.61
N VAL A 24 10.05 6.17 -17.31
CA VAL A 24 10.17 7.35 -16.43
C VAL A 24 11.53 7.99 -16.68
N SER A 25 11.61 8.88 -17.67
CA SER A 25 12.87 9.54 -18.08
C SER A 25 12.68 11.04 -18.35
N PRO A 26 13.55 11.94 -17.81
CA PRO A 26 14.63 11.63 -16.88
C PRO A 26 14.08 11.21 -15.50
N PRO A 27 14.70 10.22 -14.82
CA PRO A 27 14.30 9.82 -13.48
C PRO A 27 14.87 10.79 -12.42
N GLY A 28 14.49 10.57 -11.17
CA GLY A 28 15.01 11.33 -10.02
C GLY A 28 14.20 12.54 -9.60
N ILE A 29 14.59 13.07 -8.43
CA ILE A 29 13.96 14.21 -7.77
C ILE A 29 14.43 15.49 -8.48
N LYS A 30 13.47 16.34 -8.86
CA LYS A 30 13.72 17.66 -9.42
C LYS A 30 13.91 18.70 -8.32
N ASN A 31 13.14 18.60 -7.24
CA ASN A 31 13.21 19.52 -6.11
C ASN A 31 12.81 18.82 -4.80
N GLU A 32 13.78 18.65 -3.89
CA GLU A 32 13.58 17.99 -2.60
C GLU A 32 12.64 18.75 -1.68
N LEU A 33 12.70 20.09 -1.65
CA LEU A 33 11.84 20.93 -0.81
C LEU A 33 10.37 20.81 -1.24
N LEU A 34 10.11 20.74 -2.54
CA LEU A 34 8.76 20.55 -3.06
C LEU A 34 8.22 19.14 -2.77
N LEU A 35 9.10 18.14 -2.79
CA LEU A 35 8.75 16.77 -2.40
C LEU A 35 8.41 16.69 -0.91
N ASP A 36 9.27 17.22 -0.04
CA ASP A 36 9.03 17.24 1.40
C ASP A 36 7.77 18.03 1.73
N SER A 37 7.55 19.17 1.07
CA SER A 37 6.30 19.94 1.23
C SER A 37 5.09 19.11 0.81
N ALA A 38 5.15 18.39 -0.31
CA ALA A 38 4.03 17.58 -0.80
C ALA A 38 3.69 16.43 0.14
N VAL A 39 4.70 15.74 0.67
CA VAL A 39 4.53 14.57 1.55
C VAL A 39 4.11 14.96 2.96
N ASN A 40 4.55 16.13 3.46
CA ASN A 40 4.16 16.60 4.79
C ASN A 40 2.82 17.34 4.81
N ARG A 41 2.31 17.80 3.66
CA ARG A 41 1.03 18.50 3.57
C ARG A 41 -0.13 17.78 4.28
N PRO A 42 -0.34 16.45 4.14
CA PRO A 42 -1.43 15.74 4.82
C PRO A 42 -1.37 15.75 6.35
N PHE A 43 -0.25 16.18 6.94
CA PHE A 43 -0.03 16.20 8.39
C PHE A 43 0.09 17.63 8.93
N MET A 44 -0.19 18.65 8.11
CA MET A 44 -0.19 20.04 8.55
C MET A 44 -1.36 20.31 9.50
N SER A 45 -1.16 21.26 10.41
CA SER A 45 -2.20 21.73 11.33
C SER A 45 -2.41 23.23 11.16
N ALA A 46 -3.66 23.68 11.30
CA ALA A 46 -4.04 25.09 11.29
C ALA A 46 -4.76 25.42 12.61
N GLY A 47 -4.28 26.43 13.34
CA GLY A 47 -4.88 26.81 14.63
C GLY A 47 -4.82 25.70 15.70
N GLY A 48 -3.86 24.77 15.59
CA GLY A 48 -3.74 23.62 16.50
C GLY A 48 -4.67 22.44 16.19
N VAL A 49 -5.46 22.52 15.10
CA VAL A 49 -6.33 21.44 14.60
C VAL A 49 -5.75 20.88 13.33
N ASP A 50 -5.96 19.58 13.07
CA ASP A 50 -5.57 18.94 11.81
C ASP A 50 -6.17 19.71 10.63
N ALA A 51 -5.36 20.02 9.61
CA ALA A 51 -5.86 20.74 8.44
C ALA A 51 -6.65 19.82 7.49
N TYR A 52 -6.55 18.50 7.69
CA TYR A 52 -7.21 17.48 6.87
C TYR A 52 -7.86 16.44 7.79
N ASP A 53 -9.15 16.58 8.05
CA ASP A 53 -9.84 15.81 9.10
C ASP A 53 -9.93 14.31 8.81
N SER A 54 -10.20 13.93 7.55
CA SER A 54 -10.37 12.52 7.17
C SER A 54 -9.14 11.93 6.49
N ILE A 55 -9.06 10.59 6.48
CA ILE A 55 -8.06 9.84 5.70
C ILE A 55 -8.14 10.22 4.21
N PHE A 56 -9.33 10.53 3.70
CA PHE A 56 -9.53 10.92 2.30
C PHE A 56 -9.04 12.35 2.03
N ASP A 57 -9.22 13.27 2.98
CA ASP A 57 -8.68 14.64 2.87
C ASP A 57 -7.15 14.62 2.86
N LYS A 58 -6.56 13.77 3.71
CA LYS A 58 -5.11 13.55 3.74
C LYS A 58 -4.60 12.91 2.45
N ALA A 59 -5.29 11.90 1.95
CA ALA A 59 -4.97 11.26 0.68
C ALA A 59 -5.09 12.25 -0.49
N ALA A 60 -6.11 13.13 -0.46
CA ALA A 60 -6.32 14.16 -1.46
C ALA A 60 -5.21 15.20 -1.45
N ALA A 61 -4.79 15.65 -0.26
CA ALA A 61 -3.69 16.58 -0.08
C ALA A 61 -2.38 16.00 -0.62
N LEU A 62 -2.11 14.72 -0.34
CA LEU A 62 -0.93 14.01 -0.85
C LEU A 62 -0.97 13.93 -2.38
N PHE A 63 -2.08 13.44 -2.94
CA PHE A 63 -2.27 13.29 -4.38
C PHE A 63 -2.09 14.60 -5.13
N HIS A 64 -2.85 15.63 -4.72
CA HIS A 64 -2.84 16.95 -5.34
C HIS A 64 -1.45 17.60 -5.27
N SER A 65 -0.70 17.40 -4.19
CA SER A 65 0.62 18.02 -4.07
C SER A 65 1.67 17.29 -4.89
N LEU A 66 1.66 15.95 -4.89
CA LEU A 66 2.61 15.17 -5.68
C LEU A 66 2.43 15.37 -7.19
N ILE A 67 1.18 15.54 -7.64
CA ILE A 67 0.89 15.72 -9.07
C ILE A 67 1.24 17.14 -9.54
N ASN A 68 0.99 18.17 -8.73
CA ASN A 68 1.10 19.58 -9.15
C ASN A 68 2.40 20.27 -8.70
N ASN A 69 3.11 19.78 -7.68
CA ASN A 69 4.38 20.39 -7.24
C ASN A 69 5.56 20.04 -8.17
N HIS A 70 5.37 19.10 -9.11
CA HIS A 70 6.43 18.63 -10.02
C HIS A 70 7.73 18.24 -9.29
N CYS A 71 7.59 17.46 -8.22
CA CYS A 71 8.69 17.05 -7.34
C CYS A 71 9.77 16.24 -8.06
N PHE A 72 9.39 15.49 -9.10
CA PHE A 72 10.28 14.64 -9.91
C PHE A 72 10.43 15.20 -11.32
N HIS A 73 11.51 14.81 -12.00
CA HIS A 73 11.75 15.21 -13.39
C HIS A 73 10.69 14.68 -14.36
N ASN A 74 10.29 13.43 -14.18
CA ASN A 74 9.17 12.79 -14.88
C ASN A 74 8.44 11.86 -13.90
N GLY A 75 7.29 11.29 -14.27
CA GLY A 75 6.59 10.29 -13.47
C GLY A 75 5.68 10.85 -12.37
N ASN A 76 5.53 12.17 -12.24
CA ASN A 76 4.73 12.82 -11.19
C ASN A 76 3.28 12.27 -11.10
N LYS A 77 2.60 12.10 -12.23
CA LYS A 77 1.25 11.51 -12.28
C LYS A 77 1.20 10.07 -11.76
N ARG A 78 2.14 9.23 -12.22
CA ARG A 78 2.25 7.82 -11.84
C ARG A 78 2.59 7.66 -10.34
N VAL A 79 3.55 8.43 -9.83
CA VAL A 79 3.94 8.37 -8.41
C VAL A 79 2.87 8.98 -7.51
N ALA A 80 2.17 10.04 -7.93
CA ALA A 80 1.04 10.58 -7.19
C ALA A 80 -0.07 9.53 -7.02
N LEU A 81 -0.50 8.90 -8.12
CA LEU A 81 -1.50 7.84 -8.07
C LEU A 81 -1.06 6.66 -7.21
N LEU A 82 0.17 6.16 -7.42
CA LEU A 82 0.69 5.02 -6.65
C LEU A 82 0.81 5.35 -5.15
N SER A 83 1.29 6.55 -4.81
CA SER A 83 1.39 7.01 -3.42
C SER A 83 0.02 7.08 -2.75
N THR A 84 -1.01 7.54 -3.47
CA THR A 84 -2.39 7.57 -2.96
C THR A 84 -2.95 6.17 -2.72
N LEU A 85 -2.72 5.23 -3.66
CA LEU A 85 -3.13 3.82 -3.50
C LEU A 85 -2.49 3.18 -2.25
N VAL A 86 -1.19 3.41 -2.07
CA VAL A 86 -0.44 2.91 -0.91
C VAL A 86 -0.92 3.58 0.37
N TYR A 87 -1.07 4.91 0.39
CA TYR A 87 -1.55 5.65 1.56
C TYR A 87 -2.93 5.16 2.03
N LEU A 88 -3.89 5.00 1.10
CA LEU A 88 -5.21 4.48 1.43
C LEU A 88 -5.12 3.05 1.97
N SER A 89 -4.25 2.21 1.40
CA SER A 89 -4.05 0.83 1.86
C SER A 89 -3.42 0.73 3.25
N GLU A 90 -2.41 1.55 3.55
CA GLU A 90 -1.83 1.70 4.90
C GLU A 90 -2.91 2.11 5.92
N ASN A 91 -3.93 2.88 5.48
CA ASN A 91 -5.04 3.34 6.31
C ASN A 91 -6.29 2.44 6.21
N GLY A 92 -6.18 1.22 5.66
CA GLY A 92 -7.26 0.24 5.67
C GLY A 92 -8.33 0.42 4.59
N TYR A 93 -8.06 1.18 3.53
CA TYR A 93 -8.95 1.40 2.39
C TYR A 93 -8.35 0.82 1.09
N LEU A 94 -9.21 0.42 0.17
CA LEU A 94 -8.82 0.03 -1.19
C LEU A 94 -9.58 0.86 -2.21
N LEU A 95 -8.84 1.54 -3.07
CA LEU A 95 -9.36 2.25 -4.24
C LEU A 95 -9.53 1.28 -5.42
N ASN A 96 -10.60 0.49 -5.39
CA ASN A 96 -10.86 -0.56 -6.39
C ASN A 96 -12.25 -0.53 -7.01
N SER A 97 -13.10 0.44 -6.63
CA SER A 97 -14.40 0.63 -7.29
C SER A 97 -14.25 1.33 -8.64
N ALA A 98 -13.21 2.15 -8.82
CA ALA A 98 -12.91 2.83 -10.07
C ALA A 98 -12.24 1.90 -11.09
N SER A 99 -12.65 2.02 -12.36
CA SER A 99 -11.97 1.40 -13.50
C SER A 99 -10.61 2.05 -13.76
N ASP A 100 -9.81 1.45 -14.65
CA ASP A 100 -8.54 2.07 -15.06
C ASP A 100 -8.77 3.34 -15.86
N GLU A 101 -9.85 3.39 -16.65
CA GLU A 101 -10.31 4.57 -17.39
C GLU A 101 -10.71 5.70 -16.43
N ASP A 102 -11.48 5.41 -15.38
CA ASP A 102 -11.88 6.42 -14.39
C ASP A 102 -10.65 6.99 -13.66
N LEU A 103 -9.70 6.12 -13.27
CA LEU A 103 -8.47 6.55 -12.61
C LEU A 103 -7.59 7.38 -13.53
N PHE A 104 -7.51 7.00 -14.81
CA PHE A 104 -6.78 7.75 -15.83
C PHE A 104 -7.37 9.16 -15.96
N GLU A 105 -8.67 9.26 -16.21
CA GLU A 105 -9.31 10.54 -16.47
C GLU A 105 -9.28 11.44 -15.23
N PHE A 106 -9.55 10.87 -14.04
CA PHE A 106 -9.41 11.59 -12.78
C PHE A 106 -8.00 12.16 -12.57
N THR A 107 -6.97 11.35 -12.83
CA THR A 107 -5.57 11.77 -12.66
C THR A 107 -5.16 12.79 -13.73
N ARG A 108 -5.64 12.64 -14.97
CA ARG A 108 -5.42 13.61 -16.05
C ARG A 108 -6.04 14.96 -15.69
N GLN A 109 -7.30 14.98 -15.29
CA GLN A 109 -8.01 16.21 -14.88
C GLN A 109 -7.33 16.87 -13.69
N ALA A 110 -6.90 16.10 -12.68
CA ALA A 110 -6.19 16.63 -11.52
C ALA A 110 -4.86 17.30 -11.90
N ALA A 111 -4.11 16.72 -12.86
CA ALA A 111 -2.86 17.29 -13.35
C ALA A 111 -3.07 18.54 -14.23
N ALA A 112 -4.21 18.61 -14.93
CA ALA A 112 -4.56 19.71 -15.82
C ALA A 112 -5.29 20.86 -15.11
N HIS A 113 -5.60 20.71 -13.82
CA HIS A 113 -6.49 21.61 -13.07
C HIS A 113 -7.90 21.73 -13.69
N GLU A 114 -8.46 20.61 -14.14
CA GLU A 114 -9.75 20.51 -14.81
C GLU A 114 -10.82 19.86 -13.92
N LEU A 115 -10.53 19.59 -12.64
CA LEU A 115 -11.50 19.01 -11.72
C LEU A 115 -12.54 20.04 -11.25
N SER A 116 -12.20 21.32 -11.25
CA SER A 116 -13.09 22.41 -10.86
C SER A 116 -12.75 23.71 -11.59
N GLU A 117 -13.75 24.56 -11.81
CA GLU A 117 -13.52 25.95 -12.25
C GLU A 117 -12.77 26.78 -11.20
N ASP A 118 -12.99 26.47 -9.92
CA ASP A 118 -12.30 27.10 -8.80
C ASP A 118 -11.29 26.13 -8.17
N ARG A 119 -10.01 26.48 -8.28
CA ARG A 119 -8.88 25.68 -7.75
C ARG A 119 -8.99 25.41 -6.25
N VAL A 120 -9.65 26.27 -5.48
CA VAL A 120 -9.84 26.07 -4.05
C VAL A 120 -10.67 24.82 -3.76
N ASN A 121 -11.57 24.44 -4.69
CA ASN A 121 -12.48 23.31 -4.51
C ASN A 121 -11.92 21.97 -4.98
N GLU A 122 -10.82 21.95 -5.75
CA GLU A 122 -10.23 20.71 -6.30
C GLU A 122 -9.90 19.71 -5.20
N LEU A 123 -9.36 20.18 -4.09
CA LEU A 123 -9.00 19.32 -2.96
C LEU A 123 -10.22 18.57 -2.40
N GLY A 124 -11.35 19.27 -2.23
CA GLY A 124 -12.60 18.67 -1.75
C GLY A 124 -13.17 17.66 -2.75
N ILE A 125 -13.07 17.95 -4.04
CA ILE A 125 -13.49 17.04 -5.13
C ILE A 125 -12.64 15.77 -5.15
N ILE A 126 -11.33 15.90 -5.02
CA ILE A 126 -10.40 14.76 -4.92
C ILE A 126 -10.75 13.91 -3.70
N SER A 127 -10.95 14.52 -2.53
CA SER A 127 -11.31 13.82 -1.29
C SER A 127 -12.61 13.03 -1.45
N TYR A 128 -13.65 13.69 -1.97
CA TYR A 128 -14.95 13.06 -2.21
C TYR A 128 -14.85 11.91 -3.23
N TRP A 129 -14.12 12.11 -4.33
CA TRP A 129 -13.91 11.09 -5.34
C TRP A 129 -13.19 9.86 -4.77
N LEU A 130 -12.13 10.07 -3.98
CA LEU A 130 -11.41 8.99 -3.31
C LEU A 130 -12.31 8.26 -2.31
N MET A 131 -13.16 8.98 -1.56
CA MET A 131 -14.11 8.39 -0.63
C MET A 131 -15.12 7.47 -1.36
N CYS A 132 -15.75 7.97 -2.43
CA CYS A 132 -16.76 7.22 -3.20
C CYS A 132 -16.18 5.99 -3.91
N ASN A 133 -14.92 6.08 -4.35
CA ASN A 133 -14.26 5.00 -5.10
C ASN A 133 -13.45 4.05 -4.22
N SER A 134 -13.41 4.32 -2.91
CA SER A 134 -12.73 3.48 -1.93
C SER A 134 -13.72 2.65 -1.14
N ARG A 135 -13.31 1.44 -0.80
CA ARG A 135 -14.00 0.62 0.21
C ARG A 135 -13.08 0.32 1.37
N ARG A 136 -13.65 0.28 2.58
CA ARG A 136 -12.92 -0.24 3.74
C ARG A 136 -12.51 -1.68 3.46
N ARG A 137 -11.24 -2.00 3.71
CA ARG A 137 -10.78 -3.38 3.68
C ARG A 137 -11.54 -4.15 4.76
N LYS A 138 -12.15 -5.27 4.38
CA LYS A 138 -12.62 -6.24 5.35
C LYS A 138 -11.38 -6.90 5.95
N ASN A 139 -11.01 -6.47 7.15
CA ASN A 139 -10.01 -7.16 7.96
C ASN A 139 -10.62 -8.50 8.37
N GLY A 140 -10.13 -9.56 7.75
CA GLY A 140 -10.54 -10.93 8.03
C GLY A 140 -9.32 -11.82 7.88
N GLU A 141 -9.34 -12.93 8.60
CA GLU A 141 -8.32 -13.94 8.42
C GLU A 141 -8.34 -14.40 6.96
N ASN A 142 -7.17 -14.55 6.35
CA ASN A 142 -7.01 -15.04 4.98
C ASN A 142 -6.49 -16.47 5.00
N GLN A 143 -6.76 -17.20 3.92
CA GLN A 143 -6.07 -18.45 3.67
C GLN A 143 -4.58 -18.16 3.43
N LEU A 144 -3.71 -19.04 3.93
CA LEU A 144 -2.26 -18.91 3.76
C LEU A 144 -1.63 -20.22 3.32
N LYS A 145 -0.66 -20.17 2.41
CA LYS A 145 0.24 -21.30 2.20
C LYS A 145 1.18 -21.43 3.39
N PHE A 146 1.75 -22.63 3.58
CA PHE A 146 2.76 -22.83 4.62
C PHE A 146 3.99 -21.92 4.45
N SER A 147 4.43 -21.69 3.21
CA SER A 147 5.54 -20.77 2.93
C SER A 147 5.24 -19.35 3.42
N ASP A 148 4.05 -18.83 3.12
CA ASP A 148 3.65 -17.48 3.53
C ASP A 148 3.53 -17.38 5.04
N LEU A 149 2.91 -18.39 5.67
CA LEU A 149 2.79 -18.46 7.12
C LEU A 149 4.16 -18.54 7.80
N LYS A 150 5.07 -19.38 7.31
CA LYS A 150 6.43 -19.51 7.84
C LYS A 150 7.16 -18.17 7.80
N GLU A 151 7.09 -17.47 6.68
CA GLU A 151 7.77 -16.18 6.53
C GLU A 151 7.17 -15.08 7.39
N ILE A 152 5.83 -15.03 7.54
CA ILE A 152 5.17 -14.12 8.47
C ILE A 152 5.68 -14.35 9.90
N LEU A 153 5.73 -15.62 10.34
CA LEU A 153 6.18 -15.95 11.69
C LEU A 153 7.65 -15.57 11.94
N ILE A 154 8.52 -15.78 10.95
CA ILE A 154 9.91 -15.31 10.99
C ILE A 154 9.97 -13.78 11.18
N GLY A 155 9.09 -13.03 10.51
CA GLY A 155 8.99 -11.57 10.66
C GLY A 155 8.53 -11.10 12.05
N PHE A 156 7.99 -11.99 12.88
CA PHE A 156 7.62 -11.74 14.29
C PHE A 156 8.59 -12.42 15.27
N ASP A 157 9.83 -12.67 14.85
CA ASP A 157 10.89 -13.29 15.65
C ASP A 157 10.56 -14.71 16.14
N PHE A 158 9.77 -15.46 15.36
CA PHE A 158 9.56 -16.88 15.58
C PHE A 158 10.41 -17.72 14.63
N GLU A 159 10.97 -18.80 15.14
CA GLU A 159 11.60 -19.83 14.34
C GLU A 159 10.58 -20.93 14.04
N VAL A 160 10.62 -21.49 12.83
CA VAL A 160 9.74 -22.60 12.42
C VAL A 160 10.61 -23.77 11.96
N SER A 161 10.52 -24.89 12.70
CA SER A 161 11.32 -26.08 12.43
C SER A 161 10.95 -26.75 11.11
N ASP A 162 11.84 -27.62 10.63
CA ASP A 162 11.48 -28.60 9.61
C ASP A 162 10.39 -29.55 10.12
N CYS A 163 9.68 -30.17 9.18
CA CYS A 163 8.56 -31.04 9.52
C CYS A 163 9.06 -32.28 10.26
N MET A 164 8.58 -32.48 11.48
CA MET A 164 8.73 -33.73 12.22
C MET A 164 7.41 -34.49 12.17
N GLY A 165 7.35 -35.53 11.33
CA GLY A 165 6.13 -36.31 11.09
C GLY A 165 5.09 -35.53 10.27
N ARG A 166 4.20 -34.78 10.94
CA ARG A 166 3.20 -33.90 10.31
C ARG A 166 3.13 -32.51 10.94
N THR A 167 4.08 -32.15 11.81
CA THR A 167 4.04 -30.87 12.52
C THR A 167 5.35 -30.12 12.39
N HIS A 168 5.26 -28.80 12.41
CA HIS A 168 6.37 -27.88 12.52
C HIS A 168 6.31 -27.22 13.90
N ASP A 169 7.42 -27.20 14.62
CA ASP A 169 7.51 -26.49 15.89
C ASP A 169 7.71 -25.00 15.63
N VAL A 170 6.94 -24.18 16.33
CA VAL A 170 7.11 -22.73 16.37
C VAL A 170 7.83 -22.40 17.66
N ILE A 171 9.01 -21.79 17.55
CA ILE A 171 9.93 -21.54 18.65
C ILE A 171 10.07 -20.03 18.83
N GLN A 172 10.07 -19.58 20.07
CA GLN A 172 10.40 -18.20 20.43
C GLN A 172 11.34 -18.23 21.62
N ASN A 173 12.45 -17.49 21.55
CA ASN A 173 13.48 -17.45 22.60
C ASN A 173 13.96 -18.85 23.04
N GLY A 174 14.16 -19.76 22.08
CA GLY A 174 14.65 -21.13 22.33
C GLY A 174 13.64 -22.09 22.97
N ARG A 175 12.36 -21.70 23.11
CA ARG A 175 11.29 -22.57 23.63
C ARG A 175 10.21 -22.78 22.57
N VAL A 176 9.74 -24.03 22.43
CA VAL A 176 8.58 -24.35 21.59
C VAL A 176 7.33 -23.72 22.21
N VAL A 177 6.72 -22.77 21.50
CA VAL A 177 5.51 -22.05 21.95
C VAL A 177 4.23 -22.71 21.44
N THR A 178 4.26 -23.30 20.25
CA THR A 178 3.14 -24.07 19.66
C THR A 178 3.67 -24.90 18.49
N THR A 179 2.81 -25.72 17.90
CA THR A 179 3.09 -26.42 16.64
C THR A 179 2.10 -26.02 15.54
N ILE A 180 2.53 -26.19 14.28
CA ILE A 180 1.72 -25.99 13.08
C ILE A 180 1.56 -27.34 12.37
N LEU A 181 0.33 -27.75 12.09
CA LEU A 181 0.04 -28.99 11.38
C LEU A 181 0.25 -28.82 9.87
N GLN A 182 1.02 -29.70 9.25
CA GLN A 182 1.13 -29.79 7.80
C GLN A 182 -0.21 -30.17 7.16
N LYS A 183 -0.74 -29.30 6.27
CA LYS A 183 -2.02 -29.47 5.58
C LYS A 183 -1.84 -30.09 4.19
N GLY A 184 -2.66 -31.09 3.85
CA GLY A 184 -2.59 -31.81 2.58
C GLY A 184 -1.34 -32.68 2.39
N SER A 185 -1.30 -33.42 1.28
CA SER A 185 -0.14 -34.25 0.93
C SER A 185 1.09 -33.38 0.66
N LYS A 186 2.12 -33.53 1.49
CA LYS A 186 3.36 -32.73 1.47
C LYS A 186 3.16 -31.21 1.71
N GLY A 187 2.10 -30.79 2.41
CA GLY A 187 1.94 -29.36 2.74
C GLY A 187 1.34 -28.50 1.63
N LYS A 188 0.67 -29.11 0.64
CA LYS A 188 0.11 -28.43 -0.54
C LYS A 188 -1.24 -27.74 -0.31
N GLU A 189 -1.87 -27.96 0.85
CA GLU A 189 -3.17 -27.37 1.16
C GLU A 189 -2.98 -26.10 2.01
N ASP A 190 -3.81 -25.09 1.72
CA ASP A 190 -3.76 -23.82 2.41
C ASP A 190 -4.38 -23.91 3.82
N TYR A 191 -3.84 -23.14 4.76
CA TYR A 191 -4.43 -22.97 6.07
C TYR A 191 -5.68 -22.12 5.97
N ASP A 192 -6.81 -22.64 6.45
CA ASP A 192 -8.07 -21.89 6.46
C ASP A 192 -8.06 -20.74 7.48
N LYS A 193 -9.03 -19.84 7.31
CA LYS A 193 -9.23 -18.64 8.13
C LYS A 193 -9.36 -18.94 9.62
N GLN A 194 -10.04 -20.04 9.97
CA GLN A 194 -10.27 -20.40 11.37
C GLN A 194 -8.99 -20.91 12.01
N TYR A 195 -8.18 -21.67 11.26
CA TYR A 195 -6.88 -22.14 11.69
C TYR A 195 -5.94 -20.97 11.98
N VAL A 196 -5.80 -20.05 11.02
CA VAL A 196 -4.90 -18.88 11.18
C VAL A 196 -5.34 -18.02 12.36
N SER A 197 -6.65 -17.82 12.54
CA SER A 197 -7.19 -17.09 13.71
C SER A 197 -6.77 -17.71 15.05
N LYS A 198 -6.91 -19.04 15.17
CA LYS A 198 -6.55 -19.77 16.39
C LYS A 198 -5.05 -19.71 16.64
N LEU A 199 -4.24 -19.84 15.59
CA LEU A 199 -2.78 -19.75 15.67
C LEU A 199 -2.34 -18.36 16.15
N ARG A 200 -2.89 -17.29 15.56
CA ARG A 200 -2.60 -15.90 15.97
C ARG A 200 -2.91 -15.65 17.44
N LYS A 201 -4.05 -16.14 17.93
CA LYS A 201 -4.41 -16.04 19.36
C LYS A 201 -3.38 -16.74 20.25
N LYS A 202 -2.93 -17.94 19.87
CA LYS A 202 -1.91 -18.68 20.64
C LYS A 202 -0.57 -17.95 20.67
N LEU A 203 -0.19 -17.33 19.56
CA LEU A 203 1.08 -16.62 19.40
C LEU A 203 1.02 -15.16 19.88
N LYS A 204 -0.12 -14.69 20.42
CA LYS A 204 -0.33 -13.29 20.80
C LYS A 204 -0.11 -12.31 19.64
N LEU A 205 -0.47 -12.72 18.42
CA LEU A 205 -0.40 -11.91 17.19
C LEU A 205 -1.78 -11.36 16.81
N THR A 206 -2.45 -10.76 17.78
CA THR A 206 -3.79 -10.16 17.65
C THR A 206 -3.77 -8.68 18.02
N ALA A 207 -4.83 -7.96 17.66
CA ALA A 207 -4.93 -6.51 17.90
C ALA A 207 -4.79 -6.14 19.39
N GLU A 208 -5.21 -7.03 20.29
CA GLU A 208 -5.02 -6.90 21.75
C GLU A 208 -3.54 -6.74 22.14
N TYR A 209 -2.63 -7.36 21.39
CA TYR A 209 -1.19 -7.31 21.60
C TYR A 209 -0.49 -6.35 20.60
N GLY A 210 -1.25 -5.44 19.98
CA GLY A 210 -0.72 -4.46 19.03
C GLY A 210 -0.47 -5.01 17.61
N VAL A 211 -0.91 -6.24 17.31
CA VAL A 211 -0.72 -6.87 15.99
C VAL A 211 -2.08 -7.08 15.31
N ASP A 212 -2.53 -6.07 14.57
CA ASP A 212 -3.76 -6.20 13.80
C ASP A 212 -3.57 -7.14 12.59
N SER A 213 -4.66 -7.39 11.85
CA SER A 213 -4.58 -8.22 10.64
C SER A 213 -3.66 -7.62 9.58
N TYR A 214 -3.50 -6.30 9.52
CA TYR A 214 -2.56 -5.68 8.60
C TYR A 214 -1.11 -5.93 9.02
N ALA A 215 -0.75 -5.81 10.29
CA ALA A 215 0.58 -6.14 10.77
C ALA A 215 0.88 -7.64 10.60
N PHE A 216 -0.09 -8.51 10.91
CA PHE A 216 0.10 -9.97 10.83
C PHE A 216 0.21 -10.49 9.41
N TYR A 217 -0.72 -10.10 8.53
CA TYR A 217 -0.63 -10.42 7.10
C TYR A 217 0.30 -9.45 6.35
N GLY A 218 0.94 -8.54 7.09
CA GLY A 218 1.67 -7.38 6.61
C GLY A 218 2.57 -7.78 5.49
N ASP A 219 2.18 -7.29 4.32
CA ASP A 219 2.81 -7.53 3.03
C ASP A 219 4.33 -7.57 3.22
N ARG A 220 4.93 -8.71 2.87
CA ARG A 220 6.38 -8.88 2.88
C ARG A 220 7.00 -7.77 2.04
N GLY A 221 7.51 -6.74 2.71
CA GLY A 221 8.12 -5.58 2.08
C GLY A 221 7.11 -4.69 1.36
N PHE A 222 7.33 -3.39 1.47
CA PHE A 222 6.73 -2.38 0.63
C PHE A 222 6.71 -2.81 -0.87
N ASP A 223 7.74 -3.52 -1.33
CA ASP A 223 7.86 -4.10 -2.67
C ASP A 223 6.72 -5.04 -3.11
N GLN A 224 6.20 -5.92 -2.25
CA GLN A 224 5.10 -6.82 -2.65
C GLN A 224 3.77 -6.07 -2.78
N THR A 225 3.52 -5.08 -1.92
CA THR A 225 2.39 -4.17 -2.02
C THR A 225 2.44 -3.40 -3.35
N LEU A 226 3.61 -2.86 -3.72
CA LEU A 226 3.80 -2.16 -5.00
C LEU A 226 3.59 -3.11 -6.19
N GLY A 227 4.17 -4.31 -6.14
CA GLY A 227 3.98 -5.32 -7.18
C GLY A 227 2.51 -5.69 -7.41
N ARG A 228 1.71 -5.77 -6.34
CA ARG A 228 0.27 -6.01 -6.45
C ARG A 228 -0.47 -4.82 -7.08
N PHE A 229 -0.17 -3.60 -6.65
CA PHE A 229 -0.80 -2.40 -7.23
C PHE A 229 -0.46 -2.26 -8.71
N MET A 230 0.80 -2.50 -9.09
CA MET A 230 1.18 -2.47 -10.50
C MET A 230 0.49 -3.55 -11.31
N LYS A 231 0.42 -4.80 -10.82
CA LYS A 231 -0.35 -5.84 -11.53
C LYS A 231 -1.81 -5.47 -11.74
N MET A 232 -2.41 -4.77 -10.78
CA MET A 232 -3.82 -4.36 -10.83
C MET A 232 -4.04 -3.13 -11.72
N ARG A 233 -3.08 -2.20 -11.78
CA ARG A 233 -3.22 -0.87 -12.37
C ARG A 233 -2.18 -0.57 -13.46
N ASP A 234 -1.60 -1.61 -14.07
CA ASP A 234 -0.56 -1.49 -15.10
C ASP A 234 -1.07 -0.66 -16.28
N LYS A 235 -2.30 -0.91 -16.73
CA LYS A 235 -2.92 -0.21 -17.86
C LYS A 235 -3.03 1.29 -17.60
N VAL A 236 -3.63 1.72 -16.49
CA VAL A 236 -3.72 3.16 -16.16
C VAL A 236 -2.34 3.80 -16.02
N MET A 237 -1.37 3.10 -15.42
CA MET A 237 -0.01 3.64 -15.28
C MET A 237 0.68 3.83 -16.62
N ARG A 238 0.43 2.97 -17.62
CA ARG A 238 0.93 3.15 -19.00
C ARG A 238 0.25 4.31 -19.71
N GLU A 239 -1.07 4.43 -19.60
CA GLU A 239 -1.81 5.53 -20.23
C GLU A 239 -1.37 6.89 -19.68
N LEU A 240 -1.11 6.99 -18.37
CA LEU A 240 -0.61 8.22 -17.74
C LEU A 240 0.78 8.67 -18.21
N ALA A 241 1.53 7.81 -18.88
CA ALA A 241 2.85 8.14 -19.41
C ALA A 241 2.79 8.88 -20.76
N LYS A 242 1.66 8.76 -21.49
CA LYS A 242 1.45 9.33 -22.84
C LYS A 242 1.01 10.79 -22.85
N ILE A 243 0.66 11.33 -21.68
CA ILE A 243 0.18 12.69 -21.45
C ILE A 243 1.14 13.41 -20.53
#